data_AF-A0A2E9IKX8-F1
#
_entry.id   AF-A0A2E9IKX8-F1
#
_cell.length_a   1.000
_cell.length_b   1.000
_cell.length_c   1.000
_cell.angle_alpha   90.00
_cell.angle_beta   90.00
_cell.angle_gamma   90.00
#
_symmetry.space_group_name_H-M   'P 1'
#
loop_
_entity.id
_entity.type
_entity.pdbx_description
1 polymer ?
#
loop_
_entity_poly.entity_id
_entity_poly.type
_entity_poly.pdbx_seq_one_letter_code
_entity_poly.pdbx_strand_id
1 'polypeptide(L)'
;MAAQLVPNGSKVRLLRPFTGSGLWLREALDTTFDPIHTSIRDHLREEGSLRIVPLPEVPQPAPNMVPGLSQRMLMRLQKGWSSMDVDERTLALSELVLPTLTQPGLSTPRLEELVWHRLVIGTSNIDVMSHVFLAQQDWPDDAASSKIYASKLADIFLSTGHLVPDDPSTG
;
A
#
# COMPACT_ATOMS: atom_id res chain seq x y z
N MET A 1 -14.22 -12.49 -14.44
CA MET A 1 -15.65 -12.88 -14.55
C MET A 1 -16.61 -11.80 -14.03
N ALA A 2 -16.59 -11.41 -12.75
CA ALA A 2 -17.49 -10.35 -12.26
C ALA A 2 -17.26 -8.97 -12.92
N ALA A 3 -16.01 -8.53 -13.07
CA ALA A 3 -15.67 -7.28 -13.76
C ALA A 3 -15.99 -7.29 -15.26
N GLN A 4 -16.07 -8.46 -15.89
CA GLN A 4 -16.47 -8.60 -17.31
C GLN A 4 -17.98 -8.51 -17.48
N LEU A 5 -18.75 -8.86 -16.44
CA LEU A 5 -20.21 -8.83 -16.46
C LEU A 5 -20.77 -7.49 -15.97
N VAL A 6 -20.18 -6.92 -14.91
CA VAL A 6 -20.59 -5.65 -14.31
C VAL A 6 -19.35 -4.85 -13.92
N PRO A 7 -18.62 -4.26 -14.90
CA PRO A 7 -17.38 -3.54 -14.63
C PRO A 7 -17.57 -2.43 -13.60
N ASN A 8 -18.67 -1.69 -13.68
CA ASN A 8 -18.96 -0.58 -12.77
C ASN A 8 -19.79 -0.99 -11.54
N GLY A 9 -19.93 -2.30 -11.28
CA GLY A 9 -20.63 -2.79 -10.10
C GLY A 9 -19.95 -2.27 -8.84
N SER A 10 -20.74 -1.89 -7.84
CA SER A 10 -20.23 -1.31 -6.58
C SER A 10 -19.13 -2.17 -5.96
N LYS A 11 -19.36 -3.48 -5.84
CA LYS A 11 -18.36 -4.45 -5.33
C LYS A 11 -17.13 -4.57 -6.22
N VAL A 12 -17.28 -4.50 -7.55
CA VAL A 12 -16.12 -4.59 -8.46
C VAL A 12 -15.24 -3.37 -8.30
N ARG A 13 -15.82 -2.17 -8.26
CA ARG A 13 -15.08 -0.91 -8.02
C ARG A 13 -14.39 -0.91 -6.67
N LEU A 14 -15.05 -1.47 -5.65
CA LEU A 14 -14.54 -1.54 -4.28
C LEU A 14 -13.24 -2.35 -4.18
N LEU A 15 -13.19 -3.52 -4.82
CA LEU A 15 -12.05 -4.45 -4.70
C LEU A 15 -10.94 -4.16 -5.72
N ARG A 16 -11.26 -3.43 -6.79
CA ARG A 16 -10.36 -3.22 -7.93
C ARG A 16 -8.97 -2.67 -7.56
N PRO A 17 -8.82 -1.72 -6.62
CA PRO A 17 -7.50 -1.20 -6.26
C PRO A 17 -6.51 -2.25 -5.76
N PHE A 18 -7.00 -3.41 -5.29
CA PHE A 18 -6.17 -4.51 -4.78
C PHE A 18 -5.73 -5.51 -5.87
N THR A 19 -6.11 -5.31 -7.13
CA THR A 19 -5.82 -6.26 -8.23
C THR A 19 -4.32 -6.54 -8.40
N GLY A 20 -3.45 -5.58 -8.09
CA GLY A 20 -1.99 -5.74 -8.12
C GLY A 20 -1.36 -6.41 -6.90
N SER A 21 -2.11 -6.61 -5.81
CA SER A 21 -1.56 -7.11 -4.53
C SER A 21 -1.05 -8.55 -4.62
N GLY A 22 -1.59 -9.37 -5.53
CA GLY A 22 -1.08 -10.73 -5.77
C GLY A 22 0.34 -10.77 -6.32
N LEU A 23 0.72 -9.80 -7.17
CA LEU A 23 2.10 -9.69 -7.69
C LEU A 23 3.05 -9.22 -6.58
N TRP A 24 2.58 -8.30 -5.75
CA TRP A 24 3.28 -7.83 -4.55
C TRP A 24 3.58 -8.96 -3.54
N LEU A 25 2.58 -9.79 -3.26
CA LEU A 25 2.68 -10.89 -2.28
C LEU A 25 3.55 -12.05 -2.74
N ARG A 26 3.72 -12.23 -4.05
CA ARG A 26 4.52 -13.32 -4.64
C ARG A 26 5.97 -12.94 -4.90
N GLU A 27 6.44 -11.85 -4.29
CA GLU A 27 7.84 -11.42 -4.36
C GLU A 27 8.32 -11.13 -5.80
N ALA A 28 7.38 -10.89 -6.74
CA ALA A 28 7.72 -10.63 -8.14
C ALA A 28 8.57 -9.36 -8.30
N LEU A 29 8.35 -8.38 -7.41
CA LEU A 29 9.12 -7.13 -7.32
C LEU A 29 10.47 -7.29 -6.60
N ASP A 30 10.79 -8.45 -6.01
CA ASP A 30 12.02 -8.65 -5.25
C ASP A 30 13.24 -8.93 -6.13
N THR A 31 13.04 -9.25 -7.40
CA THR A 31 14.11 -9.62 -8.33
C THR A 31 14.29 -8.65 -9.50
N THR A 32 13.21 -8.01 -9.97
CA THR A 32 13.25 -7.08 -11.11
C THR A 32 12.01 -6.18 -11.14
N PHE A 33 12.05 -5.15 -11.99
CA PHE A 33 10.88 -4.37 -12.36
C PHE A 33 9.78 -5.27 -12.93
N ASP A 34 8.56 -5.14 -12.41
CA ASP A 34 7.39 -5.88 -12.90
C ASP A 34 6.53 -4.97 -13.82
N PRO A 35 6.59 -5.16 -15.15
CA PRO A 35 5.79 -4.36 -16.09
C PRO A 35 4.28 -4.61 -15.96
N ILE A 36 3.87 -5.79 -15.47
CA ILE A 36 2.46 -6.11 -15.27
C ILE A 36 1.94 -5.34 -14.07
N HIS A 37 2.68 -5.34 -12.95
CA HIS A 37 2.32 -4.53 -11.78
C HIS A 37 2.18 -3.05 -12.16
N THR A 38 3.17 -2.51 -12.88
CA THR A 38 3.18 -1.13 -13.34
C THR A 38 2.01 -0.82 -14.26
N SER A 39 1.73 -1.69 -15.24
CA SER A 39 0.60 -1.50 -16.16
C SER A 39 -0.75 -1.53 -15.45
N ILE A 40 -0.96 -2.44 -14.50
CA ILE A 40 -2.18 -2.49 -13.69
C ILE A 40 -2.32 -1.21 -12.88
N ARG A 41 -1.25 -0.81 -12.18
CA ARG A 41 -1.24 0.40 -11.34
C ARG A 41 -1.59 1.66 -12.14
N ASP A 42 -0.93 1.84 -13.27
CA ASP A 42 -1.11 3.03 -14.11
C ASP A 42 -2.52 3.05 -14.72
N HIS A 43 -3.02 1.91 -15.18
CA HIS A 43 -4.40 1.78 -15.65
C HIS A 43 -5.42 2.16 -14.56
N LEU A 44 -5.26 1.65 -13.33
CA LEU A 44 -6.15 1.95 -12.20
C LEU A 44 -6.11 3.44 -11.81
N ARG A 45 -4.96 4.09 -11.95
CA ARG A 45 -4.84 5.54 -11.78
C ARG A 45 -5.57 6.31 -12.87
N GLU A 46 -5.37 5.95 -14.14
CA GLU A 46 -5.98 6.62 -15.29
C GLU A 46 -7.51 6.58 -15.26
N GLU A 47 -8.10 5.46 -14.83
CA GLU A 47 -9.54 5.34 -14.68
C GLU A 47 -10.08 5.93 -13.36
N GLY A 48 -9.21 6.42 -12.48
CA GLY A 48 -9.59 7.06 -11.20
C GLY A 48 -9.96 6.09 -10.07
N SER A 49 -9.57 4.81 -10.16
CA SER A 49 -9.79 3.83 -9.09
C SER A 49 -8.87 4.04 -7.88
N LEU A 50 -7.70 4.66 -8.09
CA LEU A 50 -6.76 5.00 -7.02
C LEU A 50 -5.95 6.25 -7.38
N ARG A 51 -5.31 6.84 -6.38
CA ARG A 51 -4.26 7.86 -6.54
C ARG A 51 -2.90 7.21 -6.28
N ILE A 52 -1.90 7.66 -7.03
CA ILE A 52 -0.50 7.33 -6.77
C ILE A 52 0.14 8.55 -6.14
N VAL A 53 0.71 8.39 -4.94
CA VAL A 53 1.31 9.48 -4.17
C VAL A 53 2.64 9.02 -3.54
N PRO A 54 3.57 9.93 -3.24
CA PRO A 54 4.75 9.58 -2.46
C PRO A 54 4.40 9.30 -1.00
N LEU A 55 5.28 8.59 -0.28
CA LEU A 55 5.09 8.16 1.10
C LEU A 55 4.66 9.27 2.08
N PRO A 56 5.19 10.50 2.00
CA PRO A 56 4.76 11.60 2.89
C PRO A 56 3.33 12.11 2.62
N GLU A 57 2.69 11.72 1.52
CA GLU A 57 1.29 12.07 1.24
C GLU A 57 0.29 11.01 1.73
N VAL A 58 0.77 9.86 2.18
CA VAL A 58 -0.07 8.89 2.89
C VAL A 58 -0.22 9.35 4.34
N PRO A 59 -1.44 9.56 4.86
CA PRO A 59 -1.62 10.03 6.23
C PRO A 59 -1.10 9.05 7.30
N GLN A 60 -1.40 7.76 7.14
CA GLN A 60 -1.10 6.71 8.10
C GLN A 60 -0.49 5.48 7.42
N PRO A 61 0.72 5.59 6.86
CA PRO A 61 1.43 4.43 6.33
C PRO A 61 1.78 3.47 7.46
N ALA A 62 1.68 2.17 7.20
CA ALA A 62 1.99 1.12 8.17
C ALA A 62 3.45 1.25 8.66
N PRO A 63 3.65 1.27 9.98
CA PRO A 63 5.00 1.35 10.55
C PRO A 63 5.79 0.07 10.22
N ASN A 64 7.10 0.20 10.13
CA ASN A 64 8.06 -0.90 9.93
C ASN A 64 7.96 -1.68 8.61
N MET A 65 7.01 -1.32 7.73
CA MET A 65 6.90 -1.91 6.39
C MET A 65 8.13 -1.60 5.50
N VAL A 66 8.82 -0.48 5.75
CA VAL A 66 10.13 -0.18 5.15
C VAL A 66 11.22 -0.33 6.23
N PRO A 67 12.03 -1.39 6.21
CA PRO A 67 13.10 -1.61 7.18
C PRO A 67 14.10 -0.44 7.20
N GLY A 68 14.49 -0.01 8.41
CA GLY A 68 15.44 1.09 8.61
C GLY A 68 14.89 2.50 8.38
N LEU A 69 13.62 2.65 7.96
CA LEU A 69 13.02 3.96 7.74
C LEU A 69 12.70 4.64 9.08
N SER A 70 13.19 5.87 9.26
CA SER A 70 12.93 6.65 10.48
C SER A 70 11.50 7.21 10.49
N GLN A 71 10.63 6.62 11.31
CA GLN A 71 9.25 7.09 11.47
C GLN A 71 9.15 8.53 11.97
N ARG A 72 10.08 8.93 12.85
CA ARG A 72 10.18 10.31 13.32
C ARG A 72 10.49 11.29 12.19
N MET A 73 11.38 10.92 11.26
CA MET A 73 11.70 11.77 10.11
C MET A 73 10.53 11.82 9.14
N LEU A 74 9.86 10.69 8.87
CA LEU A 74 8.66 10.65 8.04
C LEU A 74 7.56 11.57 8.60
N MET A 75 7.23 11.48 9.88
CA MET A 75 6.22 12.35 10.51
C MET A 75 6.57 13.84 10.43
N ARG A 76 7.86 14.19 10.51
CA ARG A 76 8.31 15.58 10.32
C ARG A 76 8.15 16.00 8.86
N LEU A 77 8.51 15.12 7.92
CA LEU A 77 8.40 15.39 6.49
C LEU A 77 6.95 15.57 6.06
N GLN A 78 6.02 14.71 6.51
CA GLN A 78 4.58 14.84 6.26
C GLN A 78 4.04 16.23 6.63
N LYS A 79 4.46 16.79 7.78
CA LYS A 79 4.03 18.13 8.24
C LYS A 79 4.51 19.26 7.33
N GLY A 80 5.69 19.15 6.74
CA GLY A 80 6.29 20.15 5.86
C GLY A 80 6.02 19.92 4.37
N TRP A 81 5.48 18.75 3.99
CA TRP A 81 5.42 18.31 2.59
C TRP A 81 4.67 19.29 1.67
N SER A 82 3.56 19.84 2.15
CA SER A 82 2.71 20.74 1.37
C SER A 82 3.36 22.09 1.03
N SER A 83 4.35 22.53 1.82
CA SER A 83 5.07 23.78 1.57
C SER A 83 6.32 23.62 0.69
N MET A 84 6.74 22.38 0.41
CA MET A 84 7.95 22.10 -0.35
C MET A 84 7.71 22.13 -1.85
N ASP A 85 8.69 22.60 -2.62
CA ASP A 85 8.73 22.47 -4.06
C ASP A 85 9.21 21.09 -4.53
N VAL A 86 9.32 20.89 -5.85
CA VAL A 86 9.68 19.58 -6.44
C VAL A 86 11.11 19.15 -6.11
N ASP A 87 12.05 20.09 -6.06
CA ASP A 87 13.47 19.79 -5.81
C ASP A 87 13.67 19.47 -4.32
N GLU A 88 13.05 20.26 -3.45
CA GLU A 88 13.03 20.02 -2.00
C GLU A 88 12.40 18.66 -1.66
N ARG A 89 11.28 18.30 -2.29
CA ARG A 89 10.62 17.00 -2.11
C ARG A 89 11.52 15.84 -2.54
N THR A 90 12.21 16.00 -3.68
CA THR A 90 13.12 14.98 -4.20
C THR A 90 14.27 14.75 -3.23
N LEU A 91 14.92 15.82 -2.78
CA LEU A 91 16.03 15.75 -1.82
C LEU A 91 15.57 15.14 -0.49
N ALA A 92 14.45 15.61 0.06
CA ALA A 92 13.93 15.13 1.33
C ALA A 92 13.56 13.64 1.31
N LEU A 93 13.01 13.14 0.20
CA LEU A 93 12.76 11.70 0.02
C LEU A 93 14.06 10.91 -0.05
N SER A 94 15.06 11.38 -0.81
CA SER A 94 16.37 10.71 -0.87
C SER A 94 17.02 10.60 0.51
N GLU A 95 17.01 11.68 1.29
CA GLU A 95 17.53 11.68 2.67
C GLU A 95 16.76 10.74 3.59
N LEU A 96 15.43 10.68 3.46
CA LEU A 96 14.59 9.78 4.26
C LEU A 96 14.92 8.30 4.00
N VAL A 97 15.21 7.95 2.75
CA VAL A 97 15.40 6.57 2.28
C VAL A 97 16.84 6.08 2.41
N LEU A 98 17.82 6.99 2.43
CA LEU A 98 19.25 6.67 2.54
C LEU A 98 19.59 5.57 3.57
N PRO A 99 19.03 5.57 4.80
CA PRO A 99 19.28 4.51 5.78
C PRO A 99 18.76 3.13 5.35
N THR A 100 17.67 3.07 4.59
CA THR A 100 16.99 1.83 4.20
C THR A 100 17.77 1.07 3.13
N LEU A 101 18.58 1.77 2.32
CA LEU A 101 19.42 1.18 1.28
C LEU A 101 20.48 0.21 1.82
N THR A 102 20.82 0.32 3.11
CA THR A 102 21.79 -0.55 3.78
C THR A 102 21.15 -1.79 4.41
N GLN A 103 19.81 -1.87 4.44
CA GLN A 103 19.10 -2.95 5.10
C GLN A 103 18.84 -4.11 4.14
N PRO A 104 19.22 -5.35 4.49
CA PRO A 104 18.78 -6.51 3.73
C PRO A 104 17.26 -6.69 3.94
N GLY A 105 16.49 -6.91 2.86
CA GLY A 105 15.07 -7.27 2.97
C GLY A 105 14.12 -6.60 1.98
N LEU A 106 14.53 -5.51 1.31
CA LEU A 106 13.77 -4.94 0.21
C LEU A 106 14.67 -4.76 -1.02
N SER A 107 14.18 -5.19 -2.17
CA SER A 107 14.82 -4.88 -3.46
C SER A 107 14.67 -3.38 -3.77
N THR A 108 15.55 -2.84 -4.62
CA THR A 108 15.44 -1.45 -5.09
C THR A 108 14.08 -1.17 -5.75
N PRO A 109 13.55 -2.00 -6.66
CA PRO A 109 12.22 -1.77 -7.25
C PRO A 109 11.10 -1.73 -6.21
N ARG A 110 11.16 -2.61 -5.19
CA ARG A 110 10.15 -2.62 -4.13
C ARG A 110 10.23 -1.38 -3.26
N LEU A 111 11.43 -0.91 -2.97
CA LEU A 111 11.64 0.34 -2.24
C LEU A 111 11.10 1.54 -3.01
N GLU A 112 11.30 1.59 -4.33
CA GLU A 112 10.76 2.65 -5.18
C GLU A 112 9.22 2.69 -5.12
N GLU A 113 8.55 1.54 -5.21
CA GLU A 113 7.08 1.47 -5.08
C GLU A 113 6.61 1.92 -3.68
N LEU A 114 7.33 1.55 -2.62
CA LEU A 114 7.00 1.91 -1.23
C LEU A 114 7.30 3.36 -0.87
N VAL A 115 8.07 4.08 -1.69
CA VAL A 115 8.44 5.47 -1.39
C VAL A 115 7.77 6.44 -2.36
N TRP A 116 7.78 6.17 -3.66
CA TRP A 116 7.28 7.09 -4.69
C TRP A 116 5.89 6.75 -5.19
N HIS A 117 5.47 5.49 -5.13
CA HIS A 117 4.25 5.01 -5.81
C HIS A 117 3.20 4.41 -4.87
N ARG A 118 2.92 5.05 -3.73
CA ARG A 118 1.89 4.59 -2.78
C ARG A 118 0.51 4.66 -3.41
N LEU A 119 -0.25 3.58 -3.29
CA LEU A 119 -1.59 3.45 -3.87
C LEU A 119 -2.65 3.81 -2.84
N VAL A 120 -3.28 4.97 -2.98
CA VAL A 120 -4.31 5.46 -2.03
C VAL A 120 -5.69 5.39 -2.68
N ILE A 121 -6.64 4.77 -1.97
CA ILE A 121 -8.02 4.60 -2.43
C ILE A 121 -8.87 5.73 -1.85
N GLY A 122 -9.53 6.52 -2.71
CA GLY A 122 -10.47 7.56 -2.27
C GLY A 122 -9.87 8.49 -1.20
N THR A 123 -10.55 8.54 -0.05
CA THR A 123 -10.16 9.30 1.15
C THR A 123 -9.53 8.44 2.24
N SER A 124 -9.10 7.21 1.92
CA SER A 124 -8.43 6.32 2.88
C SER A 124 -7.17 7.00 3.44
N ASN A 125 -6.97 6.84 4.75
CA ASN A 125 -5.75 7.29 5.42
C ASN A 125 -4.59 6.29 5.25
N ILE A 126 -4.90 5.06 4.85
CA ILE A 126 -3.96 3.96 4.69
C ILE A 126 -3.91 3.59 3.21
N ASP A 127 -2.70 3.42 2.66
CA ASP A 127 -2.53 2.93 1.30
C ASP A 127 -2.70 1.40 1.21
N VAL A 128 -2.89 0.91 -0.02
CA VAL A 128 -3.11 -0.51 -0.32
C VAL A 128 -2.03 -1.41 0.27
N MET A 129 -0.74 -1.04 0.16
CA MET A 129 0.34 -1.91 0.60
C MET A 129 0.46 -1.92 2.12
N SER A 130 0.12 -0.81 2.78
CA SER A 130 -0.03 -0.79 4.23
C SER A 130 -1.20 -1.63 4.74
N HIS A 131 -2.34 -1.63 4.05
CA HIS A 131 -3.43 -2.55 4.35
C HIS A 131 -2.99 -4.02 4.24
N VAL A 132 -2.28 -4.37 3.17
CA VAL A 132 -1.75 -5.73 2.96
C VAL A 132 -0.75 -6.10 4.06
N PHE A 133 0.21 -5.23 4.34
CA PHE A 133 1.27 -5.47 5.33
C PHE A 133 0.70 -5.70 6.73
N LEU A 134 -0.23 -4.85 7.19
CA LEU A 134 -0.87 -5.00 8.50
C LEU A 134 -1.68 -6.29 8.57
N ALA A 135 -2.43 -6.62 7.51
CA ALA A 135 -3.18 -7.86 7.45
C ALA A 135 -2.29 -9.12 7.49
N GLN A 136 -1.07 -9.04 6.95
CA GLN A 136 -0.05 -10.10 7.05
C GLN A 136 0.55 -10.19 8.46
N GLN A 137 0.77 -9.06 9.12
CA GLN A 137 1.35 -9.02 10.47
C GLN A 137 0.42 -9.64 11.52
N ASP A 138 -0.90 -9.45 11.35
CA ASP A 138 -1.92 -9.98 12.26
C ASP A 138 -2.33 -11.43 11.91
N TRP A 139 -1.69 -12.05 10.91
CA TRP A 139 -2.05 -13.40 10.47
C TRP A 139 -1.66 -14.46 11.52
N PRO A 140 -2.59 -15.27 12.04
CA PRO A 140 -2.28 -16.25 13.09
C PRO A 140 -1.44 -17.44 12.62
N ASP A 141 -0.52 -17.91 13.45
CA ASP A 141 0.32 -19.08 13.15
C ASP A 141 -0.45 -20.41 13.13
N ASP A 142 -1.52 -20.52 13.94
CA ASP A 142 -2.29 -21.76 14.03
C ASP A 142 -3.35 -21.86 12.93
N ALA A 143 -3.50 -23.06 12.36
CA ALA A 143 -4.35 -23.29 11.19
C ALA A 143 -5.84 -23.00 11.45
N ALA A 144 -6.33 -23.21 12.68
CA ALA A 144 -7.73 -23.00 13.01
C ALA A 144 -8.05 -21.49 13.08
N SER A 145 -7.24 -20.72 13.81
CA SER A 145 -7.38 -19.27 13.90
C SER A 145 -7.08 -18.60 12.56
N SER A 146 -6.11 -19.09 11.79
CA SER A 146 -5.84 -18.65 10.40
C SER A 146 -7.10 -18.70 9.53
N LYS A 147 -7.85 -19.81 9.60
CA LYS A 147 -9.09 -19.96 8.83
C LYS A 147 -10.18 -18.98 9.28
N ILE A 148 -10.32 -18.78 10.58
CA ILE A 148 -11.29 -17.82 11.15
C ILE A 148 -10.90 -16.40 10.75
N TYR A 149 -9.62 -16.05 10.85
CA TYR A 149 -9.07 -14.76 10.47
C TYR A 149 -9.32 -14.49 8.98
N ALA A 150 -9.00 -15.44 8.09
CA ALA A 150 -9.24 -15.31 6.67
C ALA A 150 -10.73 -15.09 6.33
N SER A 151 -11.65 -15.77 7.03
CA SER A 151 -13.09 -15.56 6.86
C SER A 151 -13.51 -14.15 7.26
N LYS A 152 -13.08 -13.69 8.45
CA LYS A 152 -13.38 -12.33 8.94
C LYS A 152 -12.79 -11.26 8.02
N LEU A 153 -11.56 -11.46 7.58
CA LEU A 153 -10.86 -10.57 6.66
C LEU A 153 -11.61 -10.46 5.33
N ALA A 154 -12.08 -11.60 4.78
CA ALA A 154 -12.88 -11.62 3.56
C ALA A 154 -14.22 -10.88 3.76
N ASP A 155 -14.90 -11.08 4.89
CA ASP A 155 -16.16 -10.39 5.18
C ASP A 155 -15.97 -8.87 5.29
N ILE A 156 -14.93 -8.41 5.99
CA ILE A 156 -14.56 -6.99 6.07
C ILE A 156 -14.23 -6.48 4.67
N PHE A 157 -13.34 -7.14 3.94
CA PHE A 157 -12.89 -6.68 2.63
C PHE A 157 -14.03 -6.58 1.61
N LEU A 158 -14.94 -7.55 1.60
CA LEU A 158 -16.09 -7.57 0.69
C LEU A 158 -17.17 -6.54 1.06
N SER A 159 -17.23 -6.11 2.31
CA SER A 159 -18.21 -5.14 2.80
C SER A 159 -17.69 -3.71 2.75
N THR A 160 -16.42 -3.48 3.09
CA THR A 160 -15.83 -2.15 3.24
C THR A 160 -14.88 -1.78 2.11
N GLY A 161 -14.26 -2.77 1.43
CA GLY A 161 -13.19 -2.53 0.46
C GLY A 161 -11.81 -2.34 1.05
N HIS A 162 -11.66 -2.52 2.36
CA HIS A 162 -10.41 -2.39 3.09
C HIS A 162 -10.04 -3.71 3.75
N LEU A 163 -8.74 -4.04 3.83
CA LEU A 163 -8.29 -5.25 4.53
C LEU A 163 -8.20 -5.03 6.05
N VAL A 164 -8.01 -3.79 6.48
CA VAL A 164 -7.89 -3.43 7.89
C VAL A 164 -8.83 -2.24 8.12
N PRO A 165 -9.55 -2.17 9.26
CA PRO A 165 -10.35 -1.01 9.59
C PRO A 165 -9.50 0.27 9.61
N ASP A 166 -10.03 1.36 9.07
CA ASP A 166 -9.37 2.67 9.09
C ASP A 166 -9.25 3.27 10.52
N ASP A 167 -9.97 2.68 11.49
CA ASP A 167 -9.92 3.05 12.91
C ASP A 167 -10.00 1.78 13.80
N PRO A 168 -8.99 1.51 14.65
CA PRO A 168 -9.00 0.38 15.59
C PRO A 168 -10.08 0.49 16.68
N SER A 169 -10.78 1.63 16.82
CA SER A 169 -11.86 1.82 17.80
C SER A 169 -13.25 1.34 17.34
N THR A 170 -13.38 0.88 16.10
CA THR A 170 -14.66 0.40 15.52
C THR A 170 -14.82 -1.12 15.46
N GLY A 171 -13.97 -1.87 16.16
CA GLY A 171 -14.02 -3.35 16.25
C GLY A 171 -14.74 -3.87 17.48
#